data_AF-A0A1Q7ZMS1-F1
#
_entry.id   AF-A0A1Q7ZMS1-F1
#
_cell.length_a   1.000
_cell.length_b   1.000
_cell.length_c   1.000
_cell.angle_alpha   90.00
_cell.angle_beta   90.00
_cell.angle_gamma   90.00
#
_symmetry.space_group_name_H-M   'P 1'
#
loop_
_entity.id
_entity.type
_entity.pdbx_description
1 polymer ?
#
loop_
_entity_poly.entity_id
_entity_poly.type
_entity_poly.pdbx_seq_one_letter_code
_entity_poly.pdbx_strand_id
1 'polypeptide(L)'
;MWVMIAAGVAGYFLEARKVPLAPLILGLILGPMVEENLRAGLIKTSGNPLPFFTRPICLTLLMLLVAAFVGPWLARRFRPPNGSSQTRKFRGMTEQKGDV
;
A
#
# COMPACT_ATOMS: atom_id res chain seq x y z
N MET A 1 -21.18 -11.12 27.33
CA MET A 1 -21.65 -9.72 27.39
C MET A 1 -20.67 -8.76 26.69
N TRP A 2 -19.39 -8.73 27.05
CA TRP A 2 -18.38 -7.85 26.44
C TRP A 2 -18.20 -7.99 24.92
N VAL A 3 -18.24 -9.23 24.40
CA VAL A 3 -18.11 -9.49 22.95
C VAL A 3 -19.24 -8.86 22.14
N MET A 4 -20.46 -8.79 22.69
CA MET A 4 -21.63 -8.18 22.03
C MET A 4 -21.46 -6.66 21.92
N ILE A 5 -20.98 -6.02 22.98
CA ILE A 5 -20.70 -4.58 23.01
C ILE A 5 -19.53 -4.27 22.05
N ALA A 6 -18.46 -5.04 22.11
CA ALA A 6 -17.30 -4.87 21.23
C ALA A 6 -17.65 -5.07 19.74
N ALA A 7 -18.45 -6.09 19.41
CA ALA A 7 -18.91 -6.33 18.04
C ALA A 7 -19.87 -5.23 17.56
N GLY A 8 -20.74 -4.71 18.43
CA GLY A 8 -21.61 -3.57 18.10
C GLY A 8 -20.83 -2.30 17.78
N VAL A 9 -19.80 -1.99 18.58
CA VAL A 9 -18.90 -0.84 18.31
C VAL A 9 -18.09 -1.05 17.03
N ALA A 10 -17.55 -2.26 16.83
CA ALA A 10 -16.80 -2.59 15.62
C ALA A 10 -17.68 -2.46 14.36
N GLY A 11 -18.89 -3.00 14.39
CA GLY A 11 -19.87 -2.89 13.29
C GLY A 11 -20.23 -1.43 12.98
N TYR A 12 -20.47 -0.61 14.00
CA TYR A 12 -20.71 0.82 13.83
C TYR A 12 -19.52 1.54 13.18
N PHE A 13 -18.29 1.16 13.54
CA PHE A 13 -17.07 1.76 12.97
C PHE A 13 -16.86 1.36 11.50
N LEU A 14 -17.22 0.13 11.13
CA LEU A 14 -17.18 -0.37 9.75
C LEU A 14 -18.16 0.40 8.86
N GLU A 15 -19.36 0.67 9.37
CA GLU A 15 -20.38 1.45 8.66
C GLU A 15 -19.99 2.94 8.58
N ALA A 16 -19.46 3.51 9.66
CA ALA A 16 -19.00 4.91 9.72
C ALA A 16 -17.88 5.21 8.71
N ARG A 17 -17.02 4.22 8.42
CA ARG A 17 -15.95 4.34 7.42
C ARG A 17 -16.43 4.09 5.98
N LYS A 18 -17.72 3.82 5.74
CA LYS A 18 -18.30 3.44 4.44
C LYS A 18 -17.46 2.39 3.73
N VAL A 19 -16.90 1.43 4.48
CA VAL A 19 -16.06 0.39 3.89
C VAL A 19 -16.97 -0.42 2.96
N PRO A 20 -16.70 -0.46 1.64
CA PRO A 20 -17.54 -1.20 0.72
C PRO A 20 -17.54 -2.68 1.09
N LEU A 21 -18.60 -3.42 0.73
CA LEU A 21 -18.68 -4.86 1.02
C LEU A 21 -17.49 -5.64 0.44
N ALA A 22 -16.90 -5.16 -0.66
CA ALA A 22 -15.75 -5.76 -1.33
C ALA A 22 -14.52 -5.96 -0.41
N PRO A 23 -13.97 -4.94 0.28
CA PRO A 23 -12.87 -5.12 1.23
C PRO A 23 -13.20 -6.03 2.42
N LEU A 24 -14.47 -6.11 2.83
CA LEU A 24 -14.89 -7.05 3.89
C LEU A 24 -14.78 -8.49 3.42
N ILE A 25 -15.25 -8.78 2.20
CA ILE A 25 -15.13 -10.10 1.56
C ILE A 25 -13.66 -10.43 1.27
N LEU A 26 -12.88 -9.47 0.77
CA LEU A 26 -11.43 -9.65 0.56
C LEU A 26 -10.72 -9.98 1.87
N GLY A 27 -11.04 -9.30 2.96
CA GLY A 27 -10.52 -9.62 4.29
C GLY A 27 -10.91 -11.01 4.77
N LEU A 28 -12.16 -11.44 4.51
CA LEU A 28 -12.64 -12.78 4.86
C LEU A 28 -11.94 -13.89 4.06
N ILE A 29 -11.70 -13.67 2.77
CA ILE A 29 -11.03 -14.64 1.87
C ILE A 29 -9.53 -14.69 2.15
N LEU A 30 -8.90 -13.53 2.34
CA LEU A 30 -7.47 -13.45 2.63
C LEU A 30 -7.13 -13.83 4.07
N GLY A 31 -8.08 -13.66 5.00
CA GLY A 31 -7.95 -14.03 6.40
C GLY A 31 -7.39 -15.44 6.63
N PRO A 32 -8.00 -16.51 6.10
CA PRO A 32 -7.47 -17.87 6.24
C PRO A 32 -6.10 -18.01 5.60
N MET A 33 -5.85 -17.37 4.45
CA MET A 33 -4.51 -17.40 3.85
C MET A 33 -3.47 -16.75 4.77
N VAL A 34 -3.80 -15.63 5.40
CA VAL A 34 -2.89 -14.96 6.35
C VAL A 34 -2.65 -15.83 7.58
N GLU A 35 -3.70 -16.45 8.14
CA GLU A 35 -3.55 -17.35 9.29
C GLU A 35 -2.69 -18.57 8.94
N GLU A 36 -2.89 -19.18 7.79
CA GLU A 36 -2.12 -20.33 7.31
C GLU A 36 -0.64 -19.96 7.13
N ASN A 37 -0.36 -18.82 6.50
CA ASN A 37 1.00 -18.30 6.31
C ASN A 37 1.65 -17.92 7.65
N LEU A 38 0.90 -17.33 8.57
CA LEU A 38 1.37 -16.99 9.91
C LEU A 38 1.70 -18.26 10.72
N ARG A 39 0.79 -19.24 10.71
CA ARG A 39 0.95 -20.54 11.36
C ARG A 39 2.15 -21.30 10.79
N ALA A 40 2.25 -21.40 9.47
CA ALA A 40 3.37 -22.02 8.79
C ALA A 40 4.69 -21.28 9.11
N GLY A 41 4.67 -19.95 9.15
CA GLY A 41 5.81 -19.13 9.55
C GLY A 41 6.26 -19.40 10.99
N LEU A 42 5.31 -19.45 11.93
CA LEU A 42 5.57 -19.70 13.36
C LEU A 42 6.07 -21.12 13.63
N ILE A 43 5.50 -22.12 12.95
CA ILE A 43 5.95 -23.52 13.02
C ILE A 43 7.36 -23.65 12.43
N LYS A 44 7.62 -23.06 11.26
CA LYS A 44 8.94 -23.06 10.61
C LYS A 44 10.01 -22.34 11.44
N THR A 45 9.56 -21.50 12.35
CA THR A 45 10.35 -20.67 13.26
C THR A 45 10.45 -21.28 14.68
N SER A 46 9.84 -22.45 14.93
CA SER A 46 9.88 -23.14 16.23
C SER A 46 9.50 -22.23 17.42
N GLY A 47 8.52 -21.34 17.23
CA GLY A 47 7.98 -20.49 18.30
C GLY A 47 8.87 -19.32 18.76
N ASN A 48 10.04 -19.09 18.14
CA ASN A 48 10.92 -17.99 18.54
C ASN A 48 11.09 -16.99 17.39
N PRO A 49 10.58 -15.74 17.45
CA PRO A 49 10.57 -14.78 16.32
C PRO A 49 11.95 -14.33 15.80
N LEU A 50 13.04 -14.89 16.33
CA LEU A 50 14.43 -14.63 15.94
C LEU A 50 14.82 -14.90 14.47
N PRO A 51 14.25 -15.84 13.68
CA PRO A 51 14.69 -16.08 12.30
C PRO A 51 14.27 -15.00 11.31
N PHE A 52 13.35 -14.10 11.67
CA PHE A 52 13.17 -12.84 10.92
C PHE A 52 14.45 -11.99 10.91
N PHE A 53 15.26 -12.08 11.98
CA PHE A 53 16.56 -11.42 12.08
C PHE A 53 17.74 -12.31 11.66
N THR A 54 17.64 -13.64 11.76
CA THR A 54 18.76 -14.55 11.43
C THR A 54 18.82 -14.96 9.96
N ARG A 55 17.75 -14.75 9.16
CA ARG A 55 17.75 -15.06 7.72
C ARG A 55 18.15 -13.82 6.91
N PRO A 56 19.36 -13.77 6.32
CA PRO A 56 19.85 -12.60 5.59
C PRO A 56 18.96 -12.21 4.40
N ILE A 57 18.19 -13.14 3.83
CA ILE A 57 17.22 -12.88 2.76
C ILE A 57 16.06 -11.98 3.22
N CYS A 58 15.54 -12.16 4.44
CA CYS A 58 14.43 -11.32 4.94
C CYS A 58 14.92 -9.89 5.18
N LEU A 59 16.12 -9.74 5.73
CA LEU A 59 16.73 -8.44 6.00
C LEU A 59 17.00 -7.67 4.69
N THR A 60 17.53 -8.33 3.66
CA THR A 60 17.77 -7.68 2.36
C THR A 60 16.47 -7.29 1.66
N LEU A 61 15.43 -8.13 1.68
CA LEU A 61 14.11 -7.77 1.14
C LEU A 61 13.47 -6.59 1.88
N LEU A 62 13.55 -6.58 3.21
CA LEU A 62 12.96 -5.53 4.04
C LEU A 62 13.70 -4.20 3.82
N MET A 63 15.03 -4.23 3.74
CA MET A 63 15.84 -3.06 3.42
C MET A 63 15.50 -2.51 2.02
N LEU A 64 15.32 -3.39 1.02
CA LEU A 64 14.93 -3.00 -0.33
C LEU A 64 13.51 -2.43 -0.40
N LEU A 65 12.57 -2.99 0.37
CA LEU A 65 11.21 -2.48 0.48
C LEU A 65 11.20 -1.07 1.10
N VAL A 66 11.92 -0.86 2.20
CA VAL A 66 12.05 0.46 2.84
C VAL A 66 12.72 1.45 1.90
N ALA A 67 13.79 1.05 1.21
CA ALA A 67 14.45 1.90 0.22
C ALA A 67 13.53 2.28 -0.95
N ALA A 68 12.71 1.35 -1.43
CA ALA A 68 11.74 1.59 -2.52
C ALA A 68 10.54 2.43 -2.08
N PHE A 69 10.15 2.39 -0.81
CA PHE A 69 9.04 3.18 -0.28
C PHE A 69 9.48 4.60 0.09
N VAL A 70 10.65 4.74 0.74
CA VAL A 70 11.24 6.02 1.10
C VAL A 70 11.87 6.70 -0.09
N GLY A 71 12.40 5.97 -1.07
CA GLY A 71 12.99 6.50 -2.30
C GLY A 71 12.12 7.54 -3.01
N PRO A 72 10.88 7.22 -3.43
CA PRO A 72 9.98 8.18 -4.04
C PRO A 72 9.40 9.18 -3.04
N TRP A 73 9.34 8.90 -1.75
CA TRP A 73 8.85 9.84 -0.74
C TRP A 73 9.87 10.95 -0.43
N LEU A 74 11.15 10.58 -0.30
CA LEU A 74 12.29 11.48 -0.12
C LEU A 74 12.67 12.18 -1.43
N ALA A 75 12.63 11.45 -2.56
CA ALA A 75 12.77 12.06 -3.87
C ALA A 75 11.61 13.01 -4.18
N ARG A 76 10.37 12.76 -3.71
CA ARG A 76 9.27 13.75 -3.79
C ARG A 76 9.54 14.97 -2.92
N ARG A 77 10.23 14.83 -1.79
CA ARG A 77 10.63 15.97 -0.94
C ARG A 77 11.70 16.85 -1.59
N PHE A 78 12.55 16.26 -2.45
CA PHE A 78 13.65 16.94 -3.15
C PHE A 78 13.59 16.76 -4.68
N ARG A 79 12.41 16.68 -5.30
CA ARG A 79 12.31 16.60 -6.76
C ARG A 79 12.41 18.02 -7.32
N PRO A 80 13.53 18.47 -7.89
CA PRO A 80 13.46 19.55 -8.84
C PRO A 80 12.57 19.07 -10.00
N PRO A 81 11.54 19.84 -10.38
CA PRO A 81 10.68 19.50 -11.50
C PRO A 81 11.51 19.61 -12.78
N ASN A 82 12.03 18.50 -13.28
CA ASN A 82 12.69 18.47 -14.59
C ASN A 82 11.89 17.59 -15.54
N GLY A 83 11.26 18.25 -16.53
CA GLY A 83 10.51 17.61 -17.61
C GLY A 83 9.25 18.34 -18.12
N SER A 84 9.09 19.66 -17.95
CA SER A 84 7.88 20.41 -18.35
C SER A 84 7.96 21.15 -19.70
N SER A 85 8.86 20.79 -20.62
CA SER A 85 9.14 21.64 -21.79
C SER A 85 8.31 21.39 -23.06
N GLN A 86 7.38 20.43 -23.12
CA GLN A 86 6.77 20.06 -24.43
C GLN A 86 5.34 20.57 -24.69
N THR A 87 4.61 21.11 -23.70
CA THR A 87 3.19 21.50 -23.88
C THR A 87 2.98 22.91 -24.45
N ARG A 88 4.03 23.67 -24.76
CA ARG A 88 3.87 25.03 -25.32
C ARG A 88 3.97 25.14 -26.84
N LYS A 89 4.30 24.06 -27.57
CA LYS A 89 4.56 24.16 -29.02
C LYS A 89 3.34 23.92 -29.93
N PHE A 90 2.20 23.50 -29.38
CA PHE A 90 0.98 23.25 -30.18
C PHE A 90 0.00 24.42 -30.26
N ARG A 91 0.18 25.46 -29.42
CA ARG A 91 -0.64 26.68 -29.45
C ARG A 91 -0.01 27.76 -30.32
N GLY A 92 0.30 27.39 -31.56
CA GLY A 92 0.78 28.28 -32.62
C GLY A 92 0.27 27.92 -34.01
N MET A 93 -0.55 26.86 -34.14
CA MET A 93 -1.09 26.40 -35.42
C MET A 93 -2.57 26.79 -35.63
N THR A 94 -3.23 27.36 -34.62
CA THR A 94 -4.64 27.77 -34.69
C THR A 94 -4.83 29.28 -34.92
N GLU A 95 -3.74 30.05 -34.93
CA GLU A 95 -3.75 31.51 -35.18
C GLU A 95 -3.26 31.86 -36.60
N GLN A 96 -3.23 30.86 -37.48
CA GLN A 96 -2.79 31.00 -38.88
C GLN A 96 -3.83 30.42 -39.85
N LYS A 97 -5.10 30.35 -39.43
CA LYS A 97 -6.24 29.95 -40.27
C LYS A 97 -7.52 30.71 -39.85
N GLY A 98 -7.42 32.03 -39.84
CA GLY A 98 -8.54 32.95 -39.60
C GLY A 98 -8.59 34.14 -40.57
N ASP A 99 -7.56 34.32 -41.40
CA ASP A 99 -7.46 35.40 -42.39
C ASP A 99 -7.25 34.81 -43.79
N VAL A 100 -8.34 34.32 -44.40
CA VAL A 100 -8.74 34.44 -45.83
C VAL A 100 -10.09 33.77 -46.06
#